data_AF-A0A1Q5P6F1-F1
#
_entry.id   AF-A0A1Q5P6F1-F1
#
_cell.length_a   1.000
_cell.length_b   1.000
_cell.length_c   1.000
_cell.angle_alpha   90.00
_cell.angle_beta   90.00
_cell.angle_gamma   90.00
#
_symmetry.space_group_name_H-M   'P 1'
#
loop_
_entity.id
_entity.type
_entity.pdbx_description
1 polymer ?
#
loop_
_entity_poly.entity_id
_entity_poly.type
_entity_poly.pdbx_seq_one_letter_code
_entity_poly.pdbx_strand_id
1 'polypeptide(L)'
;MVVPIEHPGILSGYKQVHVQPYMFDHPVRFTVYRHQTHSHSVMMDDKKQWYFAIRWECNTLTDVKYTRHVHRPSYVDVNTTLKLADYLANSGFTSQMTDFDKAFVHTTVFADNLDNISLSKQLRIANADGEDDPAVIQTVHFIENTYNSQRTRFLSGFESYSIATITENRYYLQYIHLPAAAFLHLQYFVYFQQYATIPSKQMMAKLLGNLWASTQAMNRNWNQSLLTIENIEIR
;
A
#
# COMPACT_ATOMS: atom_id res chain seq x y z
N MET A 1 -2.32 1.03 -5.65
CA MET A 1 -3.50 0.57 -4.89
C MET A 1 -3.93 -0.77 -5.42
N VAL A 2 -4.49 -1.62 -4.56
CA VAL A 2 -4.95 -2.97 -4.86
C VAL A 2 -6.30 -3.21 -4.18
N VAL A 3 -7.23 -3.82 -4.89
CA VAL A 3 -8.58 -4.15 -4.42
C VAL A 3 -8.86 -5.62 -4.71
N PRO A 4 -9.26 -6.43 -3.71
CA PRO A 4 -9.84 -7.74 -3.97
C PRO A 4 -11.12 -7.61 -4.80
N ILE A 5 -11.19 -8.34 -5.91
CA ILE A 5 -12.32 -8.33 -6.84
C ILE A 5 -12.83 -9.75 -7.09
N GLU A 6 -14.05 -9.84 -7.58
CA GLU A 6 -14.57 -11.08 -8.14
C GLU A 6 -13.77 -11.52 -9.37
N HIS A 7 -13.98 -12.76 -9.81
CA HIS A 7 -13.34 -13.27 -11.02
C HIS A 7 -13.65 -12.33 -12.20
N PRO A 8 -12.65 -11.78 -12.90
CA PRO A 8 -12.80 -10.69 -13.88
C PRO A 8 -13.42 -11.14 -15.22
N GLY A 9 -13.97 -12.34 -15.29
CA GLY A 9 -14.41 -12.97 -16.54
C GLY A 9 -13.24 -13.24 -17.51
N ILE A 10 -13.51 -13.08 -18.80
CA ILE A 10 -12.54 -13.30 -19.87
C ILE A 10 -11.60 -12.09 -19.98
N LEU A 11 -10.30 -12.31 -19.75
CA LEU A 11 -9.26 -11.28 -19.83
C LEU A 11 -8.80 -11.03 -21.28
N SER A 12 -9.72 -10.71 -22.19
CA SER A 12 -9.41 -10.44 -23.59
C SER A 12 -8.44 -9.26 -23.73
N GLY A 13 -7.38 -9.43 -24.53
CA GLY A 13 -6.35 -8.42 -24.74
C GLY A 13 -5.32 -8.27 -23.60
N TYR A 14 -5.52 -8.93 -22.46
CA TYR A 14 -4.52 -8.94 -21.40
C TYR A 14 -3.41 -9.93 -21.72
N LYS A 15 -2.18 -9.54 -21.36
CA LYS A 15 -1.00 -10.41 -21.44
C LYS A 15 -0.47 -10.65 -20.04
N GLN A 16 -0.08 -11.89 -19.78
CA GLN A 16 0.62 -12.22 -18.55
C GLN A 16 1.99 -11.53 -18.55
N VAL A 17 2.31 -10.87 -17.43
CA VAL A 17 3.60 -10.25 -17.21
C VAL A 17 4.55 -11.29 -16.64
N HIS A 18 5.77 -11.36 -17.20
CA HIS A 18 6.81 -12.20 -16.64
C HIS A 18 7.29 -11.62 -15.30
N VAL A 19 7.08 -12.38 -14.23
CA VAL A 19 7.57 -12.07 -12.89
C VAL A 19 8.98 -12.62 -12.75
N GLN A 20 9.89 -11.82 -12.22
CA GLN A 20 11.28 -12.26 -12.02
C GLN A 20 11.33 -13.38 -10.96
N PRO A 21 12.08 -14.47 -11.19
CA PRO A 21 12.05 -15.66 -10.31
C PRO A 21 12.42 -15.39 -8.85
N TYR A 22 13.22 -14.35 -8.60
CA TYR A 22 13.69 -14.01 -7.27
C TYR A 22 12.66 -13.24 -6.44
N MET A 23 11.64 -12.63 -7.04
CA MET A 23 10.67 -11.76 -6.34
C MET A 23 9.90 -12.55 -5.28
N PHE A 24 9.53 -13.78 -5.58
CA PHE A 24 8.75 -14.63 -4.68
C PHE A 24 9.52 -15.89 -4.31
N ASP A 25 9.19 -16.50 -3.17
CA ASP A 25 9.75 -17.78 -2.75
C ASP A 25 9.27 -18.96 -3.63
N HIS A 26 8.15 -18.78 -4.32
CA HIS A 26 7.61 -19.66 -5.34
C HIS A 26 7.25 -18.87 -6.61
N PRO A 27 7.56 -19.37 -7.82
CA PRO A 27 7.35 -18.62 -9.06
C PRO A 27 5.89 -18.30 -9.40
N VAL A 28 4.92 -18.84 -8.66
CA VAL A 28 3.47 -18.70 -8.93
C VAL A 28 2.72 -18.03 -7.77
N ARG A 29 3.38 -17.23 -6.91
CA ARG A 29 2.69 -16.52 -5.81
C ARG A 29 1.70 -15.49 -6.32
N PHE A 30 2.04 -14.79 -7.40
CA PHE A 30 1.15 -13.88 -8.11
C PHE A 30 1.30 -14.05 -9.62
N THR A 31 0.17 -14.14 -10.30
CA THR A 31 0.09 -14.02 -11.75
C THR A 31 -0.49 -12.64 -12.08
N VAL A 32 0.26 -11.83 -12.83
CA VAL A 32 -0.14 -10.46 -13.18
C VAL A 32 -0.50 -10.38 -14.66
N TYR A 33 -1.62 -9.75 -14.97
CA TYR A 33 -2.16 -9.53 -16.29
C TYR A 33 -2.22 -8.02 -16.58
N ARG A 34 -1.70 -7.60 -17.73
CA ARG A 34 -1.73 -6.21 -18.18
C ARG A 34 -2.36 -6.08 -19.56
N HIS A 35 -3.22 -5.08 -19.71
CA HIS A 35 -3.74 -4.67 -21.01
C HIS A 35 -2.86 -3.55 -21.59
N GLN A 36 -2.77 -3.44 -22.91
CA GLN A 36 -1.95 -2.40 -23.55
C GLN A 36 -2.58 -1.00 -23.45
N THR A 37 -3.90 -0.91 -23.39
CA THR A 37 -4.65 0.36 -23.39
C THR A 37 -5.23 0.73 -22.02
N HIS A 38 -5.28 -0.19 -21.06
CA HIS A 38 -5.79 0.10 -19.73
C HIS A 38 -4.66 0.47 -18.78
N SER A 39 -4.91 1.44 -17.92
CA SER A 39 -3.96 1.88 -16.88
C SER A 39 -3.88 0.90 -15.69
N HIS A 40 -4.86 0.01 -15.56
CA HIS A 40 -4.91 -0.98 -14.48
C HIS A 40 -4.28 -2.31 -14.89
N SER A 41 -3.88 -3.07 -13.89
CA SER A 41 -3.52 -4.48 -14.00
C SER A 41 -4.53 -5.32 -13.23
N VAL A 42 -4.69 -6.56 -13.66
CA VAL A 42 -5.42 -7.58 -12.89
C VAL A 42 -4.40 -8.59 -12.41
N MET A 43 -4.53 -9.10 -11.19
CA MET A 43 -3.65 -10.16 -10.70
C MET A 43 -4.41 -11.22 -9.93
N MET A 44 -3.87 -12.43 -9.89
CA MET A 44 -4.39 -13.56 -9.13
C MET A 44 -3.27 -14.09 -8.25
N ASP A 45 -3.54 -14.34 -6.97
CA ASP A 45 -2.58 -15.02 -6.11
C ASP A 45 -2.68 -16.55 -6.20
N ASP A 46 -1.79 -17.26 -5.50
CA ASP A 46 -1.75 -18.72 -5.46
C ASP A 46 -2.90 -19.37 -4.65
N LYS A 47 -3.76 -18.56 -4.02
CA LYS A 47 -5.00 -18.99 -3.36
C LYS A 47 -6.22 -18.71 -4.22
N LYS A 48 -6.02 -18.28 -5.47
CA LYS A 48 -7.06 -17.95 -6.46
C LYS A 48 -7.88 -16.70 -6.11
N GLN A 49 -7.38 -15.84 -5.22
CA GLN A 49 -7.98 -14.53 -5.00
C GLN A 49 -7.59 -13.61 -6.16
N TRP A 50 -8.58 -12.92 -6.72
CA TRP A 50 -8.39 -11.93 -7.78
C TRP A 50 -8.29 -10.53 -7.23
N TYR A 51 -7.48 -9.72 -7.90
CA TYR A 51 -7.24 -8.34 -7.50
C TYR A 51 -7.18 -7.41 -8.70
N PHE A 52 -7.75 -6.23 -8.51
CA PHE A 52 -7.57 -5.07 -9.37
C PHE A 52 -6.44 -4.21 -8.82
N ALA A 53 -5.52 -3.75 -9.68
CA ALA A 53 -4.40 -2.91 -9.28
C ALA A 53 -4.28 -1.67 -10.18
N ILE A 54 -4.15 -0.50 -9.56
CA ILE A 54 -4.00 0.78 -10.27
C ILE A 54 -3.05 1.73 -9.53
N ARG A 55 -2.44 2.64 -10.28
CA ARG A 55 -1.56 3.70 -9.76
C ARG A 55 -2.07 5.06 -10.22
N TRP A 56 -2.13 6.01 -9.30
CA TRP A 56 -2.35 7.41 -9.60
C TRP A 56 -1.36 8.29 -8.86
N GLU A 57 -1.12 9.46 -9.42
CA GLU A 57 -0.45 10.56 -8.76
C GLU A 57 -1.49 11.40 -8.01
N CYS A 58 -1.14 11.79 -6.79
CA CYS A 58 -1.99 12.57 -5.90
C CYS A 58 -1.16 13.74 -5.36
N ASN A 59 -1.76 14.93 -5.26
CA ASN A 59 -1.04 16.14 -4.88
C ASN A 59 -1.22 16.49 -3.40
N THR A 60 -2.32 16.02 -2.79
CA THR A 60 -2.68 16.29 -1.40
C THR A 60 -2.99 15.00 -0.63
N LEU A 61 -3.05 15.06 0.70
CA LEU A 61 -3.47 13.91 1.50
C LEU A 61 -4.97 13.65 1.33
N THR A 62 -5.77 14.70 1.17
CA THR A 62 -7.19 14.63 0.82
C THR A 62 -7.39 13.86 -0.49
N ASP A 63 -6.58 14.12 -1.52
CA ASP A 63 -6.62 13.36 -2.76
C ASP A 63 -6.36 11.88 -2.50
N VAL A 64 -5.33 11.55 -1.71
CA VAL A 64 -4.98 10.17 -1.36
C VAL A 64 -6.13 9.47 -0.64
N LYS A 65 -6.76 10.14 0.34
CA LYS A 65 -7.94 9.66 1.09
C LYS A 65 -9.09 9.31 0.16
N TYR A 66 -9.51 10.24 -0.70
CA TYR A 66 -10.66 9.99 -1.57
C TYR A 66 -10.39 9.01 -2.70
N THR A 67 -9.16 9.00 -3.20
CA THR A 67 -8.75 8.17 -4.33
C THR A 67 -8.82 6.67 -4.04
N ARG A 68 -8.73 6.26 -2.78
CA ARG A 68 -8.69 4.84 -2.37
C ARG A 68 -10.04 4.24 -1.96
N HIS A 69 -11.11 5.03 -1.98
CA HIS A 69 -12.45 4.50 -1.69
C HIS A 69 -12.89 3.52 -2.77
N VAL A 70 -13.29 2.33 -2.34
CA VAL A 70 -13.70 1.23 -3.22
C VAL A 70 -15.18 1.35 -3.59
N HIS A 71 -15.97 1.89 -2.67
CA HIS A 71 -17.40 2.16 -2.84
C HIS A 71 -17.69 3.62 -2.50
N ARG A 72 -18.76 4.18 -3.07
CA ARG A 72 -19.22 5.53 -2.72
C ARG A 72 -19.99 5.50 -1.40
N PRO A 73 -19.47 6.11 -0.31
CA PRO A 73 -20.19 6.16 0.95
C PRO A 73 -21.43 7.05 0.82
N SER A 74 -22.49 6.73 1.55
CA SER A 74 -23.77 7.46 1.49
C SER A 74 -23.68 8.93 1.95
N TYR A 75 -22.66 9.25 2.76
CA TYR A 75 -22.42 10.59 3.30
C TYR A 75 -21.56 11.48 2.38
N VAL A 76 -20.99 10.94 1.31
CA VAL A 76 -20.17 11.70 0.36
C VAL A 76 -21.06 12.28 -0.73
N ASP A 77 -20.89 13.57 -1.04
CA ASP A 77 -21.60 14.24 -2.13
C ASP A 77 -21.47 13.45 -3.44
N VAL A 78 -22.58 13.29 -4.17
CA VAL A 78 -22.67 12.54 -5.44
C VAL A 78 -21.72 13.15 -6.49
N ASN A 79 -21.45 14.44 -6.42
CA ASN A 79 -20.55 15.15 -7.33
C ASN A 79 -19.07 15.01 -6.95
N THR A 80 -18.74 14.49 -5.77
CA THR A 80 -17.36 14.23 -5.37
C THR A 80 -16.80 13.09 -6.21
N THR A 81 -15.67 13.31 -6.87
CA THR A 81 -14.97 12.27 -7.62
C THR A 81 -14.30 11.29 -6.66
N LEU A 82 -14.68 10.01 -6.73
CA LEU A 82 -14.05 8.92 -5.99
C LEU A 82 -13.35 8.02 -7.00
N LYS A 83 -12.13 8.42 -7.39
CA LYS A 83 -11.41 7.89 -8.57
C LYS A 83 -11.46 6.37 -8.69
N LEU A 84 -11.25 5.63 -7.59
CA LEU A 84 -11.27 4.17 -7.61
C LEU A 84 -12.67 3.59 -7.73
N ALA A 85 -13.62 4.00 -6.90
CA ALA A 85 -15.01 3.55 -7.00
C ALA A 85 -15.59 3.82 -8.40
N ASP A 86 -15.40 5.04 -8.91
CA ASP A 86 -15.89 5.44 -10.22
C ASP A 86 -15.19 4.63 -11.35
N TYR A 87 -13.88 4.37 -11.25
CA TYR A 87 -13.15 3.58 -12.25
C TYR A 87 -13.54 2.10 -12.24
N LEU A 88 -13.71 1.49 -11.07
CA LEU A 88 -14.15 0.10 -10.93
C LEU A 88 -15.53 -0.10 -11.55
N ALA A 89 -16.47 0.79 -11.23
CA ALA A 89 -17.82 0.77 -11.80
C ALA A 89 -17.79 0.89 -13.34
N ASN A 90 -17.05 1.86 -13.87
CA ASN A 90 -16.93 2.07 -15.32
C ASN A 90 -16.21 0.92 -16.05
N SER A 91 -15.33 0.20 -15.35
CA SER A 91 -14.57 -0.92 -15.91
C SER A 91 -15.25 -2.28 -15.69
N GLY A 92 -16.42 -2.33 -15.06
CA GLY A 92 -17.18 -3.55 -14.81
C GLY A 92 -16.55 -4.50 -13.79
N PHE A 93 -15.72 -3.99 -12.88
CA PHE A 93 -15.14 -4.81 -11.80
C PHE A 93 -15.95 -4.65 -10.51
N THR A 94 -16.30 -5.78 -9.90
CA THR A 94 -16.96 -5.84 -8.59
C THR A 94 -15.93 -6.11 -7.50
N SER A 95 -15.86 -5.23 -6.49
CA SER A 95 -15.02 -5.49 -5.31
C SER A 95 -15.65 -6.52 -4.38
N GLN A 96 -14.81 -7.35 -3.76
CA GLN A 96 -15.18 -8.27 -2.69
C GLN A 96 -14.99 -7.68 -1.28
N MET A 97 -14.68 -6.39 -1.16
CA MET A 97 -14.55 -5.74 0.15
C MET A 97 -15.94 -5.36 0.67
N THR A 98 -16.44 -6.08 1.67
CA THR A 98 -17.75 -5.84 2.31
C THR A 98 -17.62 -5.08 3.62
N ASP A 99 -16.52 -5.31 4.36
CA ASP A 99 -16.39 -4.87 5.76
C ASP A 99 -15.47 -3.65 5.92
N PHE A 100 -14.80 -3.24 4.83
CA PHE A 100 -13.90 -2.10 4.80
C PHE A 100 -13.99 -1.43 3.44
N ASP A 101 -14.13 -0.11 3.40
CA ASP A 101 -14.44 0.64 2.18
C ASP A 101 -13.20 1.22 1.46
N LYS A 102 -12.00 0.89 1.95
CA LYS A 102 -10.72 1.42 1.43
C LYS A 102 -9.82 0.32 0.87
N ALA A 103 -9.28 0.55 -0.32
CA ALA A 103 -8.36 -0.36 -1.01
C ALA A 103 -7.02 -0.51 -0.26
N PHE A 104 -6.27 -1.58 -0.50
CA PHE A 104 -4.87 -1.64 -0.07
C PHE A 104 -4.03 -0.60 -0.79
N VAL A 105 -3.25 0.20 -0.07
CA VAL A 105 -2.50 1.33 -0.65
C VAL A 105 -1.02 1.26 -0.30
N HIS A 106 -0.20 1.64 -1.28
CA HIS A 106 1.19 2.02 -1.04
C HIS A 106 1.37 3.46 -1.51
N THR A 107 1.56 4.37 -0.57
CA THR A 107 1.89 5.78 -0.85
C THR A 107 3.40 5.91 -1.04
N THR A 108 3.81 6.66 -2.05
CA THR A 108 5.23 6.92 -2.31
C THR A 108 5.44 8.41 -2.40
N VAL A 109 6.38 8.93 -1.61
CA VAL A 109 6.67 10.37 -1.53
C VAL A 109 8.15 10.61 -1.72
N PHE A 110 8.48 11.58 -2.57
CA PHE A 110 9.80 12.16 -2.63
C PHE A 110 9.90 13.32 -1.64
N ALA A 111 11.01 13.42 -0.91
CA ALA A 111 11.30 14.55 -0.04
C ALA A 111 12.75 15.00 -0.25
N ASP A 112 13.02 16.30 -0.35
CA ASP A 112 14.41 16.78 -0.42
C ASP A 112 15.19 16.48 0.87
N ASN A 113 14.49 16.47 2.01
CA ASN A 113 15.00 16.08 3.31
C ASN A 113 13.85 15.46 4.13
N LEU A 114 14.04 14.25 4.66
CA LEU A 114 13.06 13.55 5.50
C LEU A 114 12.72 14.30 6.79
N ASP A 115 13.67 15.07 7.34
CA ASP A 115 13.48 15.83 8.57
C ASP A 115 12.51 17.00 8.37
N ASN A 116 12.28 17.42 7.11
CA ASN A 116 11.27 18.43 6.77
C ASN A 116 9.83 17.87 6.80
N ILE A 117 9.66 16.55 6.95
CA ILE A 117 8.35 15.92 7.08
C ILE A 117 8.19 15.49 8.54
N SER A 118 7.35 16.20 9.29
CA SER A 118 7.05 15.84 10.68
C SER A 118 6.57 14.40 10.80
N LEU A 119 6.83 13.76 11.95
CA LEU A 119 6.34 12.40 12.23
C LEU A 119 4.82 12.29 12.08
N SER A 120 4.07 13.32 12.50
CA SER A 120 2.62 13.39 12.31
C SER A 120 2.21 13.34 10.84
N LYS A 121 2.94 14.03 9.96
CA LYS A 121 2.68 14.00 8.52
C LYS A 121 3.12 12.67 7.91
N GLN A 122 4.25 12.10 8.35
CA GLN A 122 4.68 10.75 7.95
C GLN A 122 3.62 9.70 8.32
N LEU A 123 2.99 9.83 9.49
CA LEU A 123 1.92 8.94 9.93
C LEU A 123 0.67 9.05 9.03
N ARG A 124 0.23 10.28 8.71
CA ARG A 124 -0.88 10.49 7.78
C ARG A 124 -0.59 9.92 6.39
N ILE A 125 0.63 10.10 5.88
CA ILE A 125 1.08 9.51 4.61
C ILE A 125 1.03 7.97 4.68
N ALA A 126 1.49 7.37 5.79
CA ALA A 126 1.48 5.93 5.99
C ALA A 126 0.07 5.36 6.03
N ASN A 127 -0.86 6.04 6.71
CA ASN A 127 -2.26 5.63 6.81
C ASN A 127 -3.12 6.05 5.60
N ALA A 128 -2.58 6.87 4.69
CA ALA A 128 -3.32 7.46 3.60
C ALA A 128 -4.58 8.21 4.11
N ASP A 129 -4.39 8.93 5.21
CA ASP A 129 -5.38 9.78 5.87
C ASP A 129 -5.35 11.18 5.27
N GLY A 130 -6.52 11.80 5.12
CA GLY A 130 -6.65 13.19 4.68
C GLY A 130 -6.13 14.18 5.71
N GLU A 131 -6.00 15.45 5.34
CA GLU A 131 -5.63 16.52 6.27
C GLU A 131 -6.68 16.70 7.40
N ASP A 132 -7.94 16.39 7.12
CA ASP A 132 -9.10 16.52 8.00
C ASP A 132 -9.35 15.31 8.90
N ASP A 133 -8.70 14.17 8.64
CA ASP A 133 -8.95 12.96 9.41
C ASP A 133 -8.39 13.07 10.84
N PRO A 134 -9.11 12.51 11.84
CA PRO A 134 -8.60 12.45 13.20
C PRO A 134 -7.37 11.53 13.26
N ALA A 135 -6.35 11.96 14.00
CA ALA A 135 -5.20 11.11 14.29
C ALA A 135 -5.57 10.11 15.39
N VAL A 136 -5.94 8.89 15.00
CA VAL A 136 -6.29 7.81 15.94
C VAL A 136 -5.04 7.11 16.45
N ILE A 137 -4.07 6.87 15.56
CA ILE A 137 -2.77 6.31 15.89
C ILE A 137 -1.82 7.44 16.26
N GLN A 138 -0.98 7.24 17.27
CA GLN A 138 0.01 8.22 17.71
C GLN A 138 1.46 7.72 17.59
N THR A 139 1.65 6.50 17.07
CA THR A 139 2.97 5.87 16.92
C THR A 139 3.30 5.64 15.45
N VAL A 140 4.51 6.00 15.05
CA VAL A 140 5.03 5.74 13.70
C VAL A 140 6.00 4.56 13.76
N HIS A 141 5.68 3.48 13.06
CA HIS A 141 6.60 2.36 12.87
C HIS A 141 7.25 2.50 11.50
N PHE A 142 8.58 2.50 11.45
CA PHE A 142 9.32 2.53 10.20
C PHE A 142 10.63 1.76 10.28
N ILE A 143 11.13 1.36 9.11
CA ILE A 143 12.53 1.01 8.91
C ILE A 143 13.17 2.05 8.00
N GLU A 144 14.44 2.35 8.23
CA GLU A 144 15.20 3.33 7.45
C GLU A 144 16.41 2.66 6.79
N ASN A 145 16.67 3.02 5.54
CA ASN A 145 17.89 2.69 4.82
C ASN A 145 18.58 3.98 4.39
N THR A 146 19.89 4.03 4.54
CA THR A 146 20.74 5.11 4.02
C THR A 146 21.66 4.58 2.93
N TYR A 147 21.60 5.19 1.75
CA TYR A 147 22.49 4.92 0.63
C TYR A 147 22.99 6.23 0.02
N ASN A 148 24.31 6.38 -0.10
CA ASN A 148 24.96 7.61 -0.55
C ASN A 148 24.45 8.87 0.20
N SER A 149 24.34 8.76 1.52
CA SER A 149 23.82 9.81 2.41
C SER A 149 22.37 10.25 2.14
N GLN A 150 21.63 9.51 1.31
CA GLN A 150 20.20 9.71 1.07
C GLN A 150 19.40 8.63 1.79
N ARG A 151 18.41 9.06 2.54
CA ARG A 151 17.57 8.19 3.37
C ARG A 151 16.31 7.76 2.64
N THR A 152 15.85 6.56 2.97
CA THR A 152 14.55 6.03 2.56
C THR A 152 13.89 5.38 3.77
N ARG A 153 12.70 5.86 4.12
CA ARG A 153 11.86 5.27 5.16
C ARG A 153 10.74 4.45 4.53
N PHE A 154 10.55 3.25 5.06
CA PHE A 154 9.37 2.44 4.80
C PHE A 154 8.52 2.45 6.07
N LEU A 155 7.28 2.89 5.96
CA LEU A 155 6.39 3.12 7.09
C LEU A 155 5.16 2.21 7.01
N SER A 156 4.66 1.83 8.18
CA SER A 156 3.46 1.02 8.32
C SER A 156 2.26 1.89 8.66
N GLY A 157 1.23 1.87 7.81
CA GLY A 157 -0.13 2.34 8.12
C GLY A 157 -1.09 1.16 8.19
N PHE A 158 -0.68 0.14 8.94
CA PHE A 158 -1.27 -1.20 8.91
C PHE A 158 -2.78 -1.20 9.15
N GLU A 159 -3.27 -0.38 10.09
CA GLU A 159 -4.67 -0.34 10.50
C GLU A 159 -5.61 0.15 9.41
N SER A 160 -5.11 1.01 8.53
CA SER A 160 -5.85 1.54 7.39
C SER A 160 -5.52 0.79 6.11
N TYR A 161 -5.01 -0.44 6.13
CA TYR A 161 -4.58 -1.18 4.92
C TYR A 161 -3.63 -0.39 4.02
N SER A 162 -2.65 0.29 4.61
CA SER A 162 -1.68 1.06 3.85
C SER A 162 -0.25 0.95 4.35
N ILE A 163 0.66 1.24 3.43
CA ILE A 163 2.09 1.34 3.68
C ILE A 163 2.60 2.58 2.96
N ALA A 164 3.72 3.14 3.43
CA ALA A 164 4.37 4.25 2.75
C ALA A 164 5.84 4.01 2.50
N THR A 165 6.35 4.61 1.42
CA THR A 165 7.79 4.83 1.22
C THR A 165 8.03 6.32 1.04
N ILE A 166 8.88 6.90 1.88
CA ILE A 166 9.33 8.29 1.75
C ILE A 166 10.84 8.28 1.51
N THR A 167 11.32 8.94 0.47
CA THR A 167 12.73 8.84 0.05
C THR A 167 13.32 10.18 -0.38
N GLU A 168 14.56 10.41 0.02
CA GLU A 168 15.46 11.46 -0.48
C GLU A 168 16.16 11.05 -1.78
N ASN A 169 16.16 9.75 -2.09
CA ASN A 169 16.87 9.22 -3.23
C ASN A 169 15.98 9.23 -4.48
N ARG A 170 16.08 10.32 -5.25
CA ARG A 170 15.33 10.50 -6.50
C ARG A 170 15.62 9.41 -7.53
N TYR A 171 16.87 8.94 -7.61
CA TYR A 171 17.24 7.88 -8.54
C TYR A 171 16.54 6.55 -8.18
N TYR A 172 16.64 6.15 -6.91
CA TYR A 172 15.92 4.99 -6.39
C TYR A 172 14.43 5.11 -6.68
N LEU A 173 13.83 6.26 -6.39
CA LEU A 173 12.40 6.49 -6.62
C LEU A 173 11.99 6.23 -8.08
N GLN A 174 12.68 6.90 -9.02
CA GLN A 174 12.26 6.95 -10.43
C GLN A 174 12.62 5.68 -11.19
N TYR A 175 13.76 5.07 -10.90
CA TYR A 175 14.31 3.98 -11.71
C TYR A 175 14.16 2.61 -11.07
N ILE A 176 13.89 2.53 -9.76
CA ILE A 176 13.81 1.25 -9.03
C ILE A 176 12.44 1.10 -8.34
N HIS A 177 12.04 2.10 -7.55
CA HIS A 177 10.87 1.99 -6.69
C HIS A 177 9.56 2.04 -7.49
N LEU A 178 9.25 3.16 -8.15
CA LEU A 178 7.99 3.30 -8.89
C LEU A 178 7.83 2.29 -10.05
N PRO A 179 8.88 1.90 -10.79
CA PRO A 179 8.74 0.92 -11.88
C PRO A 179 8.51 -0.52 -11.41
N ALA A 180 9.06 -0.89 -10.25
CA ALA A 180 9.08 -2.28 -9.80
C ALA A 180 8.76 -2.45 -8.30
N ALA A 181 9.58 -1.88 -7.42
CA ALA A 181 9.52 -2.22 -5.99
C ALA A 181 8.21 -1.79 -5.32
N ALA A 182 7.62 -0.65 -5.71
CA ALA A 182 6.39 -0.13 -5.12
C ALA A 182 5.22 -1.12 -5.25
N PHE A 183 5.06 -1.68 -6.45
CA PHE A 183 4.00 -2.66 -6.72
C PHE A 183 4.30 -3.98 -6.03
N LEU A 184 5.56 -4.44 -6.07
CA LEU A 184 5.99 -5.67 -5.39
C LEU A 184 5.78 -5.60 -3.87
N HIS A 185 6.14 -4.49 -3.24
CA HIS A 185 5.93 -4.28 -1.80
C HIS A 185 4.43 -4.28 -1.45
N LEU A 186 3.58 -3.72 -2.31
CA LEU A 186 2.14 -3.77 -2.13
C LEU A 186 1.60 -5.21 -2.26
N GLN A 187 2.14 -6.01 -3.19
CA GLN A 187 1.79 -7.44 -3.30
C GLN A 187 2.17 -8.21 -2.03
N TYR A 188 3.37 -7.97 -1.49
CA TYR A 188 3.77 -8.56 -0.20
C TYR A 188 2.83 -8.17 0.93
N PHE A 189 2.45 -6.89 1.01
CA PHE A 189 1.57 -6.38 2.05
C PHE A 189 0.17 -6.96 1.97
N VAL A 190 -0.41 -7.04 0.77
CA VAL A 190 -1.72 -7.67 0.54
C VAL A 190 -1.68 -9.14 0.96
N TYR A 191 -0.66 -9.87 0.53
CA TYR A 191 -0.50 -11.29 0.91
C TYR A 191 -0.34 -11.46 2.42
N PHE A 192 0.41 -10.58 3.07
CA PHE A 192 0.57 -10.56 4.53
C PHE A 192 -0.74 -10.26 5.26
N GLN A 193 -1.52 -9.30 4.80
CA GLN A 193 -2.82 -8.96 5.38
C GLN A 193 -3.82 -10.12 5.28
N GLN A 194 -3.82 -10.83 4.16
CA GLN A 194 -4.77 -11.94 3.96
C GLN A 194 -4.33 -13.25 4.60
N TYR A 195 -3.03 -13.54 4.62
CA TYR A 195 -2.51 -14.87 4.97
C TYR A 195 -1.48 -14.87 6.09
N ALA A 196 -1.25 -13.72 6.75
CA ALA A 196 -0.33 -13.54 7.87
C ALA A 196 1.11 -14.04 7.60
N THR A 197 1.54 -14.04 6.34
CA THR A 197 2.84 -14.56 5.90
C THR A 197 3.41 -13.69 4.78
N ILE A 198 4.75 -13.72 4.59
CA ILE A 198 5.42 -12.99 3.51
C ILE A 198 5.81 -13.97 2.40
N PRO A 199 5.39 -13.75 1.14
CA PRO A 199 5.60 -14.70 0.05
C PRO A 199 7.00 -14.59 -0.58
N SER A 200 8.02 -14.23 0.20
CA SER A 200 9.38 -14.02 -0.29
C SER A 200 10.43 -14.20 0.80
N LYS A 201 11.55 -14.83 0.45
CA LYS A 201 12.69 -15.05 1.36
C LYS A 201 13.73 -13.92 1.32
N GLN A 202 13.54 -12.94 0.44
CA GLN A 202 14.45 -11.81 0.31
C GLN A 202 14.53 -10.98 1.60
N MET A 203 15.69 -10.35 1.81
CA MET A 203 15.95 -9.52 2.99
C MET A 203 14.92 -8.39 3.16
N MET A 204 14.67 -7.61 2.10
CA MET A 204 13.72 -6.50 2.17
C MET A 204 12.30 -6.96 2.48
N ALA A 205 11.84 -8.05 1.86
CA ALA A 205 10.52 -8.62 2.13
C ALA A 205 10.37 -9.04 3.60
N LYS A 206 11.39 -9.68 4.19
CA LYS A 206 11.42 -10.05 5.61
C LYS A 206 11.39 -8.83 6.53
N LEU A 207 12.18 -7.79 6.23
CA LEU A 207 12.20 -6.55 7.02
C LEU A 207 10.84 -5.84 7.00
N LEU A 208 10.20 -5.76 5.83
CA LEU A 208 8.85 -5.21 5.69
C LEU A 208 7.82 -6.05 6.46
N GLY A 209 7.90 -7.38 6.40
CA GLY A 209 7.05 -8.26 7.20
C GLY A 209 7.18 -8.04 8.70
N ASN A 210 8.41 -7.90 9.20
CA ASN A 210 8.66 -7.60 10.61
C ASN A 210 8.13 -6.21 11.00
N LEU A 211 8.27 -5.22 10.12
CA LEU A 211 7.69 -3.89 10.32
C LEU A 211 6.17 -3.99 10.47
N TRP A 212 5.47 -4.69 9.58
CA TRP A 212 4.01 -4.83 9.64
C TRP A 212 3.55 -5.67 10.83
N ALA A 213 4.29 -6.73 11.17
CA ALA A 213 4.05 -7.52 12.37
C ALA A 213 4.23 -6.68 13.65
N SER A 214 5.20 -5.76 13.69
CA SER A 214 5.37 -4.86 14.83
C SER A 214 4.16 -3.94 15.04
N THR A 215 3.51 -3.49 13.97
CA THR A 215 2.26 -2.75 14.09
C THR A 215 1.08 -3.64 14.49
N GLN A 216 1.02 -4.90 14.03
CA GLN A 216 0.00 -5.87 14.46
C GLN A 216 0.14 -6.29 15.91
N ALA A 217 1.36 -6.38 16.44
CA ALA A 217 1.64 -6.85 17.79
C ALA A 217 1.12 -5.91 18.89
N MET A 218 0.80 -4.65 18.55
CA MET A 218 0.01 -3.77 19.42
C MET A 218 -1.46 -4.19 19.55
N ASN A 219 -1.96 -5.11 18.72
CA ASN A 219 -3.33 -5.60 18.80
C ASN A 219 -3.49 -6.89 19.63
N ARG A 220 -2.53 -7.85 19.66
CA ARG A 220 -2.65 -9.08 20.50
C ARG A 220 -1.28 -9.70 20.85
N ASN A 221 -0.87 -9.61 22.13
CA ASN A 221 0.22 -10.35 22.80
C ASN A 221 1.69 -9.89 22.60
N TRP A 222 2.07 -8.71 23.10
CA TRP A 222 3.48 -8.34 23.27
C TRP A 222 3.98 -8.60 24.70
N ASN A 223 5.23 -9.06 24.84
CA ASN A 223 6.00 -8.98 26.08
C ASN A 223 6.24 -7.50 26.48
N GLN A 224 5.49 -7.00 27.47
CA GLN A 224 5.50 -5.59 27.89
C GLN A 224 6.88 -5.03 28.24
N SER A 225 7.87 -5.87 28.52
CA SER A 225 9.25 -5.42 28.84
C SER A 225 10.05 -4.90 27.63
N LEU A 226 9.57 -5.09 26.40
CA LEU A 226 10.25 -4.67 25.16
C LEU A 226 9.62 -3.44 24.49
N LEU A 227 8.51 -2.92 25.03
CA LEU A 227 7.79 -1.78 24.47
C LEU A 227 8.19 -0.50 25.22
N THR A 228 9.01 0.34 24.59
CA THR A 228 9.25 1.71 25.04
C THR A 228 8.32 2.63 24.27
N ILE A 229 7.34 3.21 24.95
CA ILE A 229 6.41 4.20 24.39
C ILE A 229 6.94 5.59 24.75
N GLU A 230 7.26 6.40 23.75
CA GLU A 230 7.51 7.82 23.94
C GLU A 230 6.25 8.60 23.56
N ASN A 231 5.69 9.32 24.52
CA ASN A 231 4.51 10.15 24.31
C ASN A 231 4.93 11.46 23.64
N ILE A 232 4.23 11.84 22.57
CA ILE A 232 4.42 13.14 21.92
C ILE A 232 3.50 14.14 22.63
N GLU A 233 4.08 15.16 23.27
CA GLU A 233 3.31 16.29 23.81
C GLU A 233 2.69 17.07 22.65
N ILE A 234 1.35 17.15 22.64
CA ILE A 234 0.62 18.04 21.75
C ILE A 234 0.61 19.42 22.41
N ARG A 235 1.29 20.39 21.79
CA ARG A 235 1.13 21.82 22.07
C ARG A 235 0.15 22.45 21.10
#